data_AF-A0A392PJV8-F1
#
_entry.id   AF-A0A392PJV8-F1
#
_cell.length_a   1.000
_cell.length_b   1.000
_cell.length_c   1.000
_cell.angle_alpha   90.00
_cell.angle_beta   90.00
_cell.angle_gamma   90.00
#
_symmetry.space_group_name_H-M   'P 1'
#
loop_
_entity.id
_entity.type
_entity.pdbx_description
1 polymer ?
#
loop_
_entity_poly.entity_id
_entity_poly.type
_entity_poly.pdbx_seq_one_letter_code
_entity_poly.pdbx_strand_id
1 'polypeptide(L)'
;KENGYVGCGGLIRGCDKEWLDGFSKHLEQCSAYVAKLRGTFEGLKFARRLDFHKVEVCFDCIVVYNSIQNGTSGNVMGGSLVQQIRQLMDLD
;
A
#
# COMPACT_ATOMS: atom_id res chain seq x y z
N LYS A 1 27.44 -9.85 2.44
CA LYS A 1 26.20 -10.27 1.75
C LYS A 1 25.13 -9.28 2.16
N GLU A 2 24.64 -8.45 1.25
CA GLU A 2 23.45 -7.63 1.52
C GLU A 2 22.30 -8.61 1.70
N ASN A 3 21.89 -8.80 2.95
CA ASN A 3 20.64 -9.48 3.26
C ASN A 3 19.55 -8.67 2.54
N GLY A 4 18.78 -9.32 1.66
CA GLY A 4 17.77 -8.70 0.78
C GLY A 4 16.58 -8.10 1.52
N TYR A 5 16.85 -7.20 2.46
CA TYR A 5 15.91 -6.45 3.24
C TYR A 5 15.16 -5.51 2.32
N VAL A 6 13.85 -5.45 2.50
CA VAL A 6 12.98 -4.59 1.73
C VAL A 6 12.33 -3.61 2.68
N GLY A 7 12.08 -2.40 2.22
CA GLY A 7 11.32 -1.40 2.96
C GLY A 7 10.07 -1.02 2.18
N CYS A 8 9.10 -0.47 2.90
CA CYS A 8 8.04 0.32 2.29
C CYS A 8 7.90 1.66 3.00
N GLY A 9 7.30 2.62 2.31
CA GLY A 9 7.00 3.92 2.86
C GLY A 9 6.00 4.64 1.99
N GLY A 10 5.54 5.78 2.48
CA GLY A 10 4.58 6.61 1.79
C GLY A 10 4.42 7.95 2.48
N LEU A 11 3.80 8.87 1.78
CA LEU A 11 3.53 10.23 2.23
C LEU A 11 2.03 10.49 2.11
N ILE A 12 1.46 11.14 3.12
CA ILE A 12 0.10 11.66 3.09
C ILE A 12 0.21 13.13 2.74
N ARG A 13 -0.51 13.51 1.68
CA ARG A 13 -0.55 14.87 1.18
C ARG A 13 -1.99 15.38 1.29
N GLY A 14 -2.14 16.60 1.78
CA GLY A 14 -3.44 17.26 1.81
C GLY A 14 -3.84 17.85 0.46
N CYS A 15 -5.05 18.39 0.39
CA CYS A 15 -5.60 18.94 -0.85
C CYS A 15 -4.84 20.17 -1.34
N ASP A 16 -4.18 20.91 -0.45
CA ASP A 16 -3.38 22.09 -0.76
C ASP A 16 -1.92 21.74 -1.10
N LYS A 17 -1.66 20.45 -1.36
CA LYS A 17 -0.36 19.85 -1.69
C LYS A 17 0.65 19.90 -0.55
N GLU A 18 0.21 20.22 0.66
CA GLU A 18 0.97 20.17 1.88
C GLU A 18 1.28 18.73 2.29
N TRP A 19 2.45 18.50 2.87
CA TRP A 19 2.80 17.21 3.46
C TRP A 19 2.19 17.14 4.86
N LEU A 20 1.24 16.24 5.06
CA LEU A 20 0.55 16.07 6.34
C LEU A 20 1.34 15.14 7.26
N ASP A 21 1.77 13.98 6.74
CA ASP A 21 2.58 13.02 7.47
C ASP A 21 3.25 12.01 6.51
N GLY A 22 4.09 11.13 7.02
CA GLY A 22 4.72 10.05 6.27
C GLY A 22 5.03 8.84 7.13
N PHE A 23 5.26 7.71 6.48
CA PHE A 23 5.67 6.49 7.17
C PHE A 23 6.81 5.81 6.43
N SER A 24 7.64 5.09 7.21
CA SER A 24 8.62 4.14 6.71
C SER A 24 8.55 2.89 7.58
N LYS A 25 8.58 1.71 6.94
CA LYS A 25 8.58 0.42 7.62
C LYS A 25 9.58 -0.51 6.99
N HIS A 26 10.32 -1.19 7.86
CA HIS A 26 11.10 -2.35 7.50
C HIS A 26 10.17 -3.52 7.19
N LEU A 27 10.45 -4.23 6.11
CA LEU A 27 9.77 -5.46 5.71
C LEU A 27 10.76 -6.62 5.68
N GLU A 28 10.22 -7.82 5.84
CA GLU A 28 10.94 -9.04 5.58
C GLU A 28 11.31 -9.17 4.08
N GLN A 29 12.20 -10.11 3.77
CA GLN A 29 12.60 -10.38 2.40
C GLN A 29 11.39 -10.79 1.56
N CYS A 30 11.05 -9.96 0.57
CA CYS A 30 9.92 -10.18 -0.32
C CYS A 30 10.19 -9.61 -1.71
N SER A 31 9.32 -9.91 -2.68
CA SER A 31 9.43 -9.32 -4.02
C SER A 31 9.03 -7.84 -3.98
N ALA A 32 9.53 -7.05 -4.94
CA ALA A 32 9.13 -5.64 -5.07
C ALA A 32 7.61 -5.46 -5.21
N TYR A 33 6.94 -6.40 -5.88
CA TYR A 33 5.48 -6.42 -5.98
C TYR A 33 4.80 -6.58 -4.60
N VAL A 34 5.24 -7.55 -3.81
CA VAL A 34 4.71 -7.78 -2.45
C VAL A 34 5.03 -6.59 -1.53
N ALA A 35 6.23 -6.01 -1.64
CA ALA A 35 6.62 -4.84 -0.87
C ALA A 35 5.72 -3.62 -1.16
N LYS A 36 5.38 -3.39 -2.43
CA LYS A 36 4.45 -2.32 -2.82
C LYS A 36 3.03 -2.56 -2.30
N LEU A 37 2.53 -3.79 -2.36
CA LEU A 37 1.24 -4.15 -1.75
C LEU A 37 1.25 -3.95 -0.23
N ARG A 38 2.31 -4.39 0.45
CA ARG A 38 2.48 -4.18 1.91
C ARG A 38 2.56 -2.70 2.26
N GLY A 39 3.30 -1.90 1.48
CA GLY A 39 3.35 -0.45 1.62
C GLY A 39 1.98 0.19 1.48
N THR A 40 1.20 -0.22 0.48
CA THR A 40 -0.16 0.27 0.27
C THR A 40 -1.06 -0.04 1.46
N PHE A 41 -1.05 -1.29 1.92
CA PHE A 41 -1.84 -1.72 3.08
C PHE A 41 -1.47 -0.95 4.35
N GLU A 42 -0.18 -0.78 4.63
CA GLU A 42 0.29 -0.02 5.78
C GLU A 42 0.00 1.48 5.65
N GLY A 43 0.08 2.04 4.44
CA GLY A 43 -0.30 3.43 4.17
C GLY A 43 -1.77 3.71 4.40
N LEU A 44 -2.66 2.81 3.94
CA LEU A 44 -4.11 2.91 4.20
C LEU A 44 -4.43 2.83 5.70
N LYS A 45 -3.81 1.89 6.41
CA LYS A 45 -3.95 1.78 7.88
C LYS A 45 -3.42 3.03 8.59
N PHE A 46 -2.31 3.58 8.11
CA PHE A 46 -1.71 4.78 8.67
C PHE A 46 -2.62 5.99 8.47
N ALA A 47 -3.16 6.20 7.27
CA ALA A 47 -4.10 7.28 7.00
C ALA A 47 -5.36 7.20 7.89
N ARG A 48 -5.92 5.99 8.07
CA ARG A 48 -7.06 5.77 8.99
C ARG A 48 -6.74 6.06 10.45
N ARG A 49 -5.51 5.77 10.91
CA ARG A 49 -5.07 6.10 12.27
C ARG A 49 -4.93 7.61 12.51
N LEU A 50 -4.79 8.37 11.43
CA LEU A 50 -4.81 9.84 11.43
C LEU A 50 -6.21 10.41 11.14
N ASP A 51 -7.26 9.57 11.25
CA ASP A 51 -8.66 9.91 10.97
C ASP A 51 -8.94 10.39 9.52
N PHE A 52 -8.07 10.04 8.57
CA PHE A 52 -8.34 10.23 7.14
C PHE A 52 -9.08 9.03 6.56
N HIS A 53 -10.38 9.20 6.32
CA HIS A 53 -11.25 8.17 5.76
C HIS A 53 -11.38 8.25 4.24
N LYS A 54 -11.29 9.46 3.66
CA LYS A 54 -11.36 9.70 2.21
C LYS A 54 -9.97 9.95 1.66
N VAL A 55 -9.36 8.91 1.10
CA VAL A 55 -7.97 8.95 0.63
C VAL A 55 -7.89 8.51 -0.83
N GLU A 56 -7.08 9.23 -1.61
CA GLU A 56 -6.66 8.79 -2.94
C GLU A 56 -5.30 8.10 -2.82
N VAL A 57 -5.20 6.86 -3.31
CA VAL A 57 -3.93 6.12 -3.31
C VAL A 57 -3.25 6.28 -4.67
N CYS A 58 -2.13 6.99 -4.70
CA CYS A 58 -1.30 7.12 -5.89
C CYS A 58 -0.29 5.98 -6.00
N PHE A 59 -0.32 5.23 -7.10
CA PHE A 59 0.61 4.14 -7.37
C PHE A 59 1.62 4.53 -8.45
N ASP A 60 2.89 4.22 -8.20
CA ASP A 60 3.98 4.35 -9.18
C ASP A 60 4.17 3.09 -10.04
N CYS A 61 3.32 2.06 -9.83
CA CYS A 61 3.43 0.76 -10.48
C CYS A 61 2.08 0.30 -11.03
N ILE A 62 1.96 0.27 -12.36
CA ILE A 62 0.73 -0.14 -13.05
C ILE A 62 0.32 -1.59 -12.73
N VAL A 63 1.28 -2.47 -12.43
CA VAL A 63 1.01 -3.87 -12.07
C VAL A 63 0.27 -3.96 -10.74
N VAL A 64 0.68 -3.15 -9.75
CA VAL A 64 0.02 -3.09 -8.44
C VAL A 64 -1.36 -2.46 -8.57
N TYR A 65 -1.46 -1.36 -9.32
CA TYR A 65 -2.74 -0.71 -9.63
C TYR A 65 -3.73 -1.70 -10.26
N ASN A 66 -3.34 -2.40 -11.33
CA ASN A 66 -4.19 -3.37 -12.01
C ASN A 66 -4.59 -4.53 -11.10
N SER A 67 -3.67 -4.99 -10.24
CA SER A 67 -3.96 -6.06 -9.29
C SER A 67 -5.03 -5.67 -8.28
N ILE A 68 -4.97 -4.42 -7.79
CA ILE A 68 -5.94 -3.88 -6.84
C ILE A 68 -7.26 -3.59 -7.54
N GLN A 69 -7.24 -2.98 -8.73
CA GLN A 69 -8.44 -2.58 -9.46
C GLN A 69 -9.24 -3.78 -9.98
N ASN A 70 -8.58 -4.71 -10.67
CA ASN A 70 -9.26 -5.82 -11.34
C ASN A 70 -9.42 -7.05 -10.44
N GLY A 71 -8.71 -7.10 -9.31
CA GLY A 71 -8.62 -8.30 -8.47
C GLY A 71 -7.65 -9.31 -9.10
N THR A 72 -6.88 -10.00 -8.28
CA THR A 72 -5.88 -10.96 -8.78
C THR A 72 -6.54 -12.27 -9.19
N SER A 73 -6.41 -12.63 -10.47
CA SER A 73 -6.93 -13.87 -11.07
C SER A 73 -5.96 -15.07 -11.03
N GLY A 74 -4.95 -15.12 -10.13
CA GLY A 74 -4.10 -16.32 -10.11
C GLY A 74 -2.85 -16.41 -9.25
N ASN A 75 -2.55 -15.48 -8.31
CA ASN A 75 -1.37 -15.63 -7.45
C ASN A 75 -1.76 -15.75 -5.96
N VAL A 76 -1.51 -16.93 -5.38
CA VAL A 76 -1.81 -17.25 -3.97
C VAL A 76 -1.04 -16.32 -3.03
N MET A 77 0.17 -15.90 -3.42
CA MET A 77 1.02 -14.96 -2.68
C MET A 77 0.79 -13.53 -3.17
N GLY A 78 -0.23 -12.87 -2.63
CA GLY A 78 -0.59 -11.49 -2.94
C GLY A 78 -2.09 -11.26 -3.02
N GLY A 79 -2.87 -12.28 -3.39
CA GLY A 79 -4.32 -12.17 -3.49
C GLY A 79 -5.01 -11.83 -2.17
N SER A 80 -4.56 -12.42 -1.05
CA SER A 80 -5.08 -12.09 0.27
C SER A 80 -4.79 -10.64 0.67
N LEU A 81 -3.60 -10.12 0.34
CA LEU A 81 -3.24 -8.73 0.56
C LEU A 81 -4.06 -7.77 -0.30
N VAL A 82 -4.24 -8.10 -1.58
CA VAL A 82 -5.09 -7.33 -2.48
C VAL A 82 -6.52 -7.27 -1.95
N GLN A 83 -7.06 -8.39 -1.47
CA GLN A 83 -8.40 -8.42 -0.86
C GLN A 83 -8.48 -7.55 0.40
N GLN A 84 -7.49 -7.61 1.30
CA GLN A 84 -7.45 -6.76 2.49
C GLN A 84 -7.34 -5.27 2.15
N ILE A 85 -6.56 -4.92 1.13
CA ILE A 85 -6.45 -3.54 0.64
C ILE A 85 -7.80 -3.08 0.11
N ARG A 86 -8.47 -3.88 -0.72
CA ARG A 86 -9.80 -3.54 -1.24
C ARG A 86 -10.82 -3.36 -0.12
N GLN A 87 -10.85 -4.26 0.86
CA GLN A 87 -11.68 -4.10 2.04
C GLN A 87 -11.41 -2.78 2.78
N LEU A 88 -10.15 -2.37 2.92
CA LEU A 88 -9.81 -1.06 3.51
C LEU A 88 -10.17 0.14 2.63
N MET A 89 -10.34 -0.03 1.32
CA MET A 89 -10.81 1.03 0.43
C MET A 89 -12.34 1.10 0.38
N ASP A 90 -13.01 -0.03 0.54
CA ASP A 90 -14.48 -0.16 0.48
C ASP A 90 -15.17 0.08 1.83
N LEU A 91 -14.41 0.16 2.92
CA LEU A 91 -14.91 0.48 4.27
C LEU A 91 -15.21 1.98 4.36
N ASP A 92 -16.40 2.38 3.91
CA ASP A 92 -17.06 3.66 4.19
C ASP A 92 -17.61 3.71 5.63
#